data_AF-A0A0S8H180-F1
#
_entry.id   AF-A0A0S8H180-F1
#
_cell.length_a   1.000
_cell.length_b   1.000
_cell.length_c   1.000
_cell.angle_alpha   90.00
_cell.angle_beta   90.00
_cell.angle_gamma   90.00
#
_symmetry.space_group_name_H-M   'P 1'
#
loop_
_entity.id
_entity.type
_entity.pdbx_description
1 polymer ?
#
loop_
_entity_poly.entity_id
_entity_poly.type
_entity_poly.pdbx_seq_one_letter_code
_entity_poly.pdbx_strand_id
1 'polypeptide(L)'
;MTIDDLREQGVLLPEQEWGKHSLKTTAQRLPLAAAMLVATASCVLMLLGNGGRLTWVGVALFIVTLYAVTWMLDRAVARQRERVRRERAPGEP
;
A
#
# COMPACT_ATOMS: atom_id res chain seq x y z
N MET A 1 -11.82 16.25 4.75
CA MET A 1 -11.44 15.05 5.51
C MET A 1 -10.77 15.54 6.78
N THR A 2 -11.40 15.27 7.91
CA THR A 2 -11.05 15.86 9.21
C THR A 2 -10.10 14.93 9.97
N ILE A 3 -9.31 15.45 10.91
CA ILE A 3 -8.40 14.62 11.73
C ILE A 3 -9.18 13.54 12.51
N ASP A 4 -10.40 13.85 12.94
CA ASP A 4 -11.29 12.89 13.59
C ASP A 4 -11.75 11.77 12.64
N ASP A 5 -11.97 12.05 11.35
CA ASP A 5 -12.27 11.01 10.34
C ASP A 5 -11.09 10.04 10.19
N LEU A 6 -9.85 10.55 10.24
CA LEU A 6 -8.64 9.72 10.14
C LEU A 6 -8.44 8.87 11.40
N ARG A 7 -8.90 9.35 12.56
CA ARG A 7 -8.91 8.61 13.83
C ARG A 7 -9.99 7.52 13.82
N GLU A 8 -11.21 7.81 13.39
CA GLU A 8 -12.30 6.82 13.25
C GLU A 8 -11.98 5.76 12.21
N GLN A 9 -11.31 6.14 11.12
CA GLN A 9 -10.82 5.20 10.12
C GLN A 9 -9.64 4.36 10.61
N GLY A 10 -9.11 4.59 11.82
CA GLY A 10 -7.97 3.83 12.35
C GLY A 10 -6.67 4.02 11.56
N VAL A 11 -6.55 5.15 10.84
CA VAL A 11 -5.33 5.54 10.12
C VAL A 11 -4.31 6.16 11.08
N LEU A 12 -4.80 6.86 12.11
CA LEU A 12 -3.96 7.46 13.14
C LEU A 12 -3.83 6.52 14.35
N LEU A 13 -2.60 6.22 14.78
CA LEU A 13 -2.38 5.71 16.13
C LEU A 13 -2.78 6.78 17.15
N PRO A 14 -3.29 6.42 18.34
CA PRO A 14 -3.50 7.37 19.41
C PRO A 14 -2.15 8.00 19.80
N GLU A 15 -2.14 9.31 20.07
CA GLU A 15 -0.92 10.09 20.34
C GLU A 15 -0.06 9.50 21.48
N GLN A 16 -0.69 8.75 22.39
CA GLN A 16 -0.06 8.07 23.53
C GLN A 16 0.84 6.89 23.12
N GLU A 17 0.66 6.36 21.90
CA GLU A 17 1.41 5.24 21.32
C GLU A 17 2.39 5.70 20.23
N TRP A 18 2.39 6.98 19.86
CA TRP A 18 3.35 7.54 18.92
C TRP A 18 4.77 7.35 19.46
N GLY A 19 5.58 6.57 18.74
CA GLY A 19 6.96 6.25 19.12
C GLY A 19 7.15 5.04 20.05
N LYS A 20 6.08 4.42 20.59
CA LYS A 20 6.20 3.23 21.46
C LYS A 20 6.22 1.90 20.72
N HIS A 21 5.62 1.85 19.54
CA HIS A 21 5.64 0.67 18.67
C HIS A 21 6.34 0.99 17.37
N SER A 22 7.37 0.20 17.03
CA SER A 22 7.98 0.25 15.72
C SER A 22 6.90 -0.12 14.70
N LEU A 23 6.44 0.87 13.92
CA LEU A 23 5.57 0.67 12.77
C LEU A 23 6.34 -0.15 11.72
N LYS A 24 6.50 -1.44 11.98
CA LYS A 24 6.95 -2.40 10.98
C LYS A 24 5.80 -2.54 10.00
N THR A 25 5.89 -1.77 8.91
CA THR A 25 5.09 -1.91 7.69
C THR A 25 4.85 -3.40 7.45
N THR A 26 3.62 -3.84 7.69
CA THR A 26 3.16 -5.22 7.48
C THR A 26 2.83 -5.44 6.01
N ALA A 27 3.25 -4.53 5.13
CA ALA A 27 3.19 -4.77 3.71
C ALA A 27 4.21 -5.85 3.39
N GLN A 28 3.73 -6.94 2.77
CA GLN A 28 4.57 -8.06 2.38
C GLN A 28 5.66 -7.52 1.44
N ARG A 29 6.92 -7.49 1.91
CA ARG A 29 8.05 -6.88 1.19
C ARG A 29 8.31 -7.53 -0.16
N LEU A 30 8.11 -8.84 -0.25
CA LEU A 30 8.38 -9.64 -1.44
C LEU A 30 7.48 -9.27 -2.63
N PRO A 31 6.13 -9.25 -2.50
CA PRO A 31 5.27 -8.85 -3.62
C PRO A 31 5.37 -7.34 -3.93
N LEU A 32 5.71 -6.49 -2.96
CA LEU A 32 6.03 -5.07 -3.23
C LEU A 32 7.31 -4.91 -4.06
N ALA A 33 8.36 -5.68 -3.74
CA ALA A 33 9.59 -5.70 -4.53
C ALA A 33 9.33 -6.23 -5.94
N ALA A 34 8.53 -7.29 -6.09
CA ALA A 34 8.12 -7.81 -7.39
C ALA A 34 7.35 -6.76 -8.20
N ALA A 35 6.40 -6.05 -7.57
CA ALA A 35 5.66 -4.98 -8.22
C ALA A 35 6.58 -3.83 -8.68
N MET A 36 7.62 -3.50 -7.90
CA MET A 36 8.61 -2.50 -8.29
C MET A 36 9.42 -2.92 -9.52
N LEU A 37 9.79 -4.21 -9.62
CA LEU A 37 10.48 -4.76 -10.79
C LEU A 37 9.58 -4.69 -12.03
N VAL A 38 8.31 -5.07 -11.89
CA VAL A 38 7.33 -5.01 -13.00
C VAL A 38 7.10 -3.57 -13.44
N ALA A 39 6.96 -2.63 -12.50
CA ALA A 39 6.83 -1.21 -12.81
C ALA A 39 8.06 -0.70 -13.58
N THR A 40 9.27 -1.04 -13.13
CA THR A 40 10.51 -0.67 -13.83
C THR A 40 10.55 -1.26 -15.25
N ALA A 41 10.22 -2.55 -15.40
CA ALA A 41 10.18 -3.20 -16.70
C ALA A 41 9.17 -2.55 -17.65
N SER A 42 8.01 -2.12 -17.14
CA SER A 42 7.00 -1.43 -17.93
C SER A 42 7.48 -0.06 -18.43
N CYS A 43 8.25 0.68 -17.63
CA CYS A 43 8.90 1.92 -18.07
C CYS A 43 9.95 1.67 -19.16
N VAL A 44 10.74 0.60 -19.03
CA VAL A 44 11.72 0.21 -20.07
C VAL A 44 11.02 -0.12 -21.38
N LEU A 45 9.90 -0.84 -21.33
CA LEU A 45 9.05 -1.13 -22.49
C LEU A 45 8.51 0.14 -23.15
N MET A 46 8.11 1.15 -22.37
CA MET A 46 7.69 2.45 -22.90
C MET A 46 8.80 3.15 -23.66
N LEU A 47 10.02 3.18 -23.09
CA LEU A 47 11.20 3.81 -23.69
C LEU A 47 11.62 3.11 -24.99
N LEU A 48 11.70 1.78 -24.98
CA LEU A 48 12.04 0.99 -26.17
C LEU A 48 10.97 1.09 -27.26
N GLY A 49 9.71 1.28 -26.87
CA GLY A 49 8.62 1.39 -27.82
C GLY A 49 8.64 2.66 -28.66
N ASN A 50 9.32 3.72 -28.21
CA ASN A 50 9.48 4.99 -28.94
C ASN A 50 8.16 5.55 -29.53
N GLY A 51 7.07 5.46 -28.77
CA GLY A 51 5.73 5.91 -29.19
C GLY A 51 4.93 4.90 -30.04
N GLY A 52 5.52 3.75 -30.35
CA GLY A 52 4.87 2.65 -31.08
C GLY A 52 3.95 1.79 -30.20
N ARG A 53 3.49 0.66 -30.76
CA ARG A 53 2.58 -0.29 -30.07
C ARG A 53 3.15 -0.81 -28.75
N LEU A 54 4.47 -0.99 -28.67
CA LEU A 54 5.15 -1.47 -27.47
C LEU A 54 5.04 -0.46 -26.32
N THR A 55 4.99 0.84 -26.61
CA THR A 55 4.77 1.87 -25.60
C THR A 55 3.40 1.72 -24.95
N TRP A 56 2.36 1.43 -25.73
CA TRP A 56 1.01 1.18 -25.21
C TRP A 56 0.92 -0.09 -24.36
N VAL A 57 1.67 -1.14 -24.71
CA VAL A 57 1.80 -2.34 -23.87
C VAL A 57 2.46 -1.99 -22.54
N GLY A 58 3.53 -1.19 -22.55
CA GLY A 58 4.16 -0.66 -21.35
C GLY A 58 3.18 0.14 -20.49
N VAL A 59 2.41 1.04 -21.09
CA VAL A 59 1.39 1.86 -20.39
C VAL A 59 0.32 1.00 -19.74
N ALA A 60 -0.26 0.05 -20.47
CA ALA A 60 -1.27 -0.84 -19.92
C ALA A 60 -0.71 -1.66 -18.74
N LEU A 61 0.50 -2.19 -18.88
CA LEU A 61 1.17 -2.96 -17.83
C LEU A 61 1.46 -2.10 -16.59
N PHE A 62 1.89 -0.86 -16.77
CA PHE A 62 2.15 0.07 -15.68
C PHE A 62 0.88 0.41 -14.90
N ILE A 63 -0.23 0.70 -15.59
CA ILE A 63 -1.52 0.99 -14.95
C ILE A 63 -2.02 -0.21 -14.14
N VAL A 64 -1.95 -1.43 -14.70
CA VAL A 64 -2.32 -2.66 -13.99
C VAL A 64 -1.47 -2.85 -12.74
N THR A 65 -0.16 -2.59 -12.85
CA THR A 65 0.76 -2.70 -11.72
C THR A 65 0.43 -1.69 -10.62
N LEU A 66 0.14 -0.43 -10.97
CA LEU A 66 -0.29 0.58 -10.01
C LEU A 66 -1.57 0.16 -9.29
N TYR A 67 -2.58 -0.30 -10.03
CA TYR A 67 -3.83 -0.77 -9.44
C TYR A 67 -3.61 -1.92 -8.45
N ALA A 68 -2.79 -2.91 -8.83
CA ALA A 68 -2.45 -4.04 -7.96
C ALA A 68 -1.72 -3.59 -6.69
N VAL A 69 -0.77 -2.66 -6.80
CA VAL A 69 -0.06 -2.09 -5.64
C VAL A 69 -1.01 -1.34 -4.72
N THR A 70 -1.87 -0.47 -5.26
CA THR A 70 -2.86 0.26 -4.47
C THR A 70 -3.77 -0.69 -3.70
N TRP A 71 -4.28 -1.74 -4.36
CA TRP A 71 -5.12 -2.75 -3.71
C TRP A 71 -4.37 -3.53 -2.62
N MET A 72 -3.10 -3.87 -2.85
CA MET A 72 -2.25 -4.52 -1.86
C MET A 72 -2.01 -3.64 -0.63
N LEU A 73 -1.76 -2.35 -0.84
CA LEU A 73 -1.55 -1.37 0.23
C LEU A 73 -2.84 -1.20 1.05
N ASP A 74 -3.99 -1.07 0.40
CA ASP A 74 -5.29 -0.98 1.06
C ASP A 74 -5.55 -2.22 1.93
N ARG A 75 -5.30 -3.42 1.41
CA ARG A 75 -5.39 -4.67 2.19
C ARG A 75 -4.38 -4.77 3.33
N ALA A 76 -3.20 -4.18 3.19
CA ALA A 76 -2.22 -4.15 4.26
C ALA A 76 -2.70 -3.22 5.39
N VAL A 77 -3.25 -2.06 5.04
CA VAL A 77 -3.85 -1.11 6.00
C VAL A 77 -5.07 -1.72 6.68
N ALA A 78 -5.98 -2.37 5.94
CA ALA A 78 -7.13 -3.06 6.53
C ALA A 78 -6.70 -4.12 7.56
N ARG A 79 -5.67 -4.92 7.24
CA ARG A 79 -5.10 -5.92 8.17
C ARG A 79 -4.45 -5.28 9.40
N GLN A 80 -3.82 -4.11 9.25
CA GLN A 80 -3.29 -3.37 10.40
C GLN A 80 -4.42 -2.84 11.30
N ARG A 81 -5.49 -2.30 10.70
CA ARG A 81 -6.69 -1.85 11.44
C ARG A 81 -7.32 -2.97 12.26
N GLU A 82 -7.45 -4.17 11.68
CA GLU A 82 -7.98 -5.34 12.40
C GLU A 82 -7.10 -5.76 13.58
N ARG A 83 -5.77 -5.71 13.44
CA ARG A 83 -4.84 -6.03 14.54
C ARG A 83 -4.97 -5.04 15.69
N VAL A 84 -4.95 -3.74 15.40
CA VAL A 84 -5.11 -2.69 16.41
C VAL A 84 -6.48 -2.81 17.10
N ARG A 85 -7.55 -3.10 16.35
CA ARG A 85 -8.89 -3.32 16.94
C ARG A 85 -8.93 -4.53 17.87
N ARG A 86 -8.26 -5.63 17.52
CA ARG A 86 -8.16 -6.83 18.38
C ARG A 86 -7.33 -6.59 19.63
N GLU A 87 -6.28 -5.78 19.57
CA GLU A 87 -5.46 -5.39 20.73
C GLU A 87 -6.22 -4.44 21.68
N ARG A 88 -7.22 -3.70 21.19
CA ARG A 88 -8.12 -2.88 22.02
C ARG A 88 -9.26 -3.66 22.70
N ALA A 89 -9.68 -4.79 22.13
CA ALA A 89 -10.76 -5.63 22.66
C ALA A 89 -10.49 -6.44 23.96
N PRO A 90 -9.26 -6.70 24.46
CA PRO A 90 -9.07 -7.49 25.68
C PRO A 90 -9.10 -6.66 26.99
N GLY A 91 -9.49 -5.38 26.95
CA GLY A 91 -9.30 -4.45 28.07
C GLY A 91 -10.49 -3.56 28.42
N GLU A 92 -11.72 -4.00 28.18
CA GLU A 92 -12.92 -3.32 28.71
C GLU A 92 -13.36 -4.04 30.00
N PRO A 93 -13.13 -3.47 31.21
CA PRO A 93 -14.01 -3.72 32.36
C PRO A 93 -15.38 -3.07 32.16
#